data_AF-A0AAU3N6R3-F1
#
_entry.id   AF-A0AAU3N6R3-F1
#
_cell.length_a   1.000
_cell.length_b   1.000
_cell.length_c   1.000
_cell.angle_alpha   90.00
_cell.angle_beta   90.00
_cell.angle_gamma   90.00
#
_symmetry.space_group_name_H-M   'P 1'
#
loop_
_entity.id
_entity.type
_entity.pdbx_description
1 polymer ?
#
loop_
_entity_poly.entity_id
_entity_poly.type
_entity_poly.pdbx_seq_one_letter_code
_entity_poly.pdbx_strand_id
1 'polypeptide(L)'
;MPQEQFPSTGSANLRIGAAVARIEGLYAVLRITGPGARRNRLMAELEDAARRLAAVTGGAAEGHGAAVPHSRRGRRRALAARGAAWIIARAGRQASPGDPAARGHGGPDHGPPPR
;
A
#
# COMPACT_ATOMS: atom_id res chain seq x y z
N MET A 1 30.26 4.58 -29.58
CA MET A 1 29.42 5.46 -28.76
C MET A 1 28.22 4.65 -28.27
N PRO A 2 28.12 4.26 -26.98
CA PRO A 2 26.97 3.53 -26.48
C PRO A 2 25.78 4.50 -26.33
N GLN A 3 24.64 4.14 -26.91
CA GLN A 3 23.43 4.94 -26.82
C GLN A 3 22.80 4.77 -25.44
N GLU A 4 22.83 5.82 -24.62
CA GLU A 4 22.03 5.91 -23.41
C GLU A 4 20.54 5.85 -23.80
N GLN A 5 19.91 4.73 -23.51
CA GLN A 5 18.48 4.52 -23.68
C GLN A 5 17.74 5.35 -22.63
N PHE A 6 17.42 6.61 -22.93
CA PHE A 6 16.50 7.38 -22.10
C PHE A 6 15.11 6.73 -22.17
N PRO A 7 14.57 6.16 -21.08
CA PRO A 7 13.22 5.62 -21.09
C PRO A 7 12.25 6.74 -21.41
N SER A 8 11.66 6.69 -22.61
CA SER A 8 10.77 7.73 -23.11
C SER A 8 9.67 7.98 -22.08
N THR A 9 9.58 9.22 -21.59
CA THR A 9 8.70 9.65 -20.50
C THR A 9 7.23 9.26 -20.72
N GLY A 10 6.82 9.03 -21.96
CA GLY A 10 5.52 8.49 -22.33
C GLY A 10 5.26 7.08 -21.77
N SER A 11 6.24 6.18 -21.85
CA SER A 11 6.13 4.80 -21.34
C SER A 11 5.93 4.76 -19.81
N ALA A 12 6.64 5.61 -19.07
CA ALA A 12 6.50 5.73 -17.62
C ALA A 12 5.12 6.27 -17.23
N ASN A 13 4.58 7.25 -17.97
CA ASN A 13 3.26 7.80 -17.69
C ASN A 13 2.13 6.77 -17.95
N LEU A 14 2.25 5.94 -18.99
CA LEU A 14 1.30 4.84 -19.24
C LEU A 14 1.36 3.79 -18.12
N ARG A 15 2.55 3.43 -17.65
CA ARG A 15 2.73 2.52 -16.51
C ARG A 15 2.11 3.07 -15.22
N ILE A 16 2.28 4.37 -14.95
CA ILE A 16 1.63 5.05 -13.81
C ILE A 16 0.10 5.00 -13.96
N GLY A 17 -0.42 5.34 -15.15
CA GLY A 17 -1.87 5.31 -15.41
C GLY A 17 -2.48 3.92 -15.22
N ALA A 18 -1.83 2.89 -15.76
CA ALA A 18 -2.26 1.50 -15.62
C ALA A 18 -2.23 1.03 -14.15
N ALA A 19 -1.20 1.42 -13.39
CA ALA A 19 -1.10 1.09 -11.97
C ALA A 19 -2.20 1.78 -11.15
N VAL A 20 -2.51 3.05 -11.44
CA VAL A 20 -3.62 3.77 -10.79
C VAL A 20 -4.96 3.12 -11.09
N ALA A 21 -5.27 2.82 -12.36
CA ALA A 21 -6.51 2.15 -12.75
C ALA A 21 -6.68 0.78 -12.08
N ARG A 22 -5.60 0.02 -11.91
CA ARG A 22 -5.61 -1.26 -11.20
C ARG A 22 -5.95 -1.10 -9.72
N ILE A 23 -5.39 -0.10 -9.04
CA ILE A 23 -5.69 0.20 -7.64
C ILE A 23 -7.17 0.62 -7.48
N GLU A 24 -7.67 1.45 -8.38
CA GLU A 24 -9.08 1.88 -8.37
C GLU A 24 -10.04 0.70 -8.53
N GLY A 25 -9.75 -0.22 -9.47
CA GLY A 25 -10.53 -1.44 -9.66
C GLY A 25 -10.52 -2.36 -8.43
N LEU A 26 -9.35 -2.61 -7.85
CA LEU A 26 -9.22 -3.42 -6.63
C LEU A 26 -9.96 -2.78 -5.44
N TYR A 27 -9.88 -1.45 -5.30
CA TYR A 27 -10.57 -0.72 -4.25
C TYR A 27 -12.10 -0.76 -4.42
N ALA A 28 -12.61 -0.65 -5.65
CA ALA A 28 -14.03 -0.76 -5.93
C ALA A 28 -14.58 -2.15 -5.53
N VAL A 29 -13.87 -3.23 -5.90
CA VAL A 29 -14.24 -4.59 -5.52
C VAL A 29 -14.13 -4.79 -4.00
N LEU A 30 -13.11 -4.23 -3.37
CA LEU A 30 -12.93 -4.29 -1.93
C LEU A 30 -14.07 -3.61 -1.15
N ARG A 31 -14.64 -2.50 -1.67
CA ARG A 31 -15.76 -1.80 -1.02
C ARG A 31 -17.03 -2.64 -0.93
N ILE A 32 -17.29 -3.48 -1.92
CA ILE A 32 -18.47 -4.37 -1.95
C ILE A 32 -18.19 -5.76 -1.34
N THR A 33 -16.93 -6.06 -1.02
CA THR A 33 -16.53 -7.36 -0.48
C THR A 33 -16.56 -7.35 1.05
N GLY A 34 -17.44 -8.18 1.63
CA GLY A 34 -17.56 -8.38 3.07
C GLY A 34 -16.30 -9.00 3.71
N PRO A 35 -16.22 -9.04 5.05
CA PRO A 35 -15.07 -9.57 5.79
C PRO A 35 -14.78 -11.05 5.44
N GLY A 36 -13.50 -11.43 5.45
CA GLY A 36 -13.08 -12.81 5.26
C GLY A 36 -11.84 -12.97 4.37
N ALA A 37 -11.49 -14.22 4.06
CA ALA A 37 -10.28 -14.56 3.31
C ALA A 37 -10.17 -13.84 1.96
N ARG A 38 -11.30 -13.68 1.26
CA ARG A 38 -11.37 -12.95 -0.03
C ARG A 38 -11.01 -11.47 0.12
N ARG A 39 -11.47 -10.82 1.20
CA ARG A 39 -11.13 -9.43 1.51
C ARG A 39 -9.66 -9.26 1.86
N ASN A 40 -9.09 -10.21 2.61
CA ASN A 40 -7.67 -10.19 2.97
C ASN A 40 -6.77 -10.34 1.73
N ARG A 41 -7.14 -11.21 0.78
CA ARG A 41 -6.45 -11.34 -0.52
C ARG A 41 -6.51 -10.04 -1.32
N LEU A 42 -7.68 -9.42 -1.41
CA LEU A 42 -7.84 -8.12 -2.09
C LEU A 42 -6.99 -7.01 -1.45
N MET A 43 -6.85 -7.00 -0.12
CA MET A 43 -5.95 -6.07 0.58
C MET A 43 -4.48 -6.31 0.23
N ALA A 44 -4.05 -7.58 0.18
CA ALA A 44 -2.68 -7.92 -0.21
C ALA A 44 -2.37 -7.55 -1.68
N GLU A 45 -3.31 -7.78 -2.58
CA GLU A 45 -3.19 -7.37 -3.99
C GLU A 45 -3.14 -5.85 -4.15
N LEU A 46 -3.93 -5.13 -3.34
CA LEU A 46 -3.94 -3.67 -3.31
C LEU A 46 -2.63 -3.11 -2.76
N GLU A 47 -2.04 -3.76 -1.76
CA GLU A 47 -0.72 -3.43 -1.22
C GLU A 47 0.39 -3.65 -2.26
N ASP A 48 0.41 -4.81 -2.94
CA ASP A 48 1.39 -5.09 -3.98
C ASP A 48 1.29 -4.09 -5.15
N ALA A 49 0.07 -3.76 -5.57
CA ALA A 49 -0.17 -2.73 -6.60
C ALA A 49 0.34 -1.34 -6.16
N ALA A 50 0.16 -0.98 -4.89
CA ALA A 50 0.66 0.26 -4.32
C ALA A 50 2.21 0.29 -4.27
N ARG A 51 2.87 -0.81 -3.88
CA ARG A 51 4.34 -0.93 -3.89
C ARG A 51 4.90 -0.78 -5.30
N ARG A 52 4.27 -1.41 -6.30
CA ARG A 52 4.67 -1.27 -7.71
C ARG A 52 4.50 0.16 -8.22
N LEU A 53 3.41 0.83 -7.86
CA LEU A 53 3.21 2.25 -8.20
C LEU A 53 4.29 3.14 -7.53
N ALA A 54 4.64 2.87 -6.28
CA ALA A 54 5.71 3.56 -5.58
C ALA A 54 7.07 3.36 -6.26
N ALA A 55 7.40 2.15 -6.72
CA ALA A 55 8.64 1.89 -7.47
C ALA A 55 8.71 2.69 -8.78
N VAL A 56 7.61 2.72 -9.54
CA VAL A 56 7.55 3.46 -10.82
C VAL A 56 7.55 4.98 -10.62
N THR A 57 7.00 5.48 -9.51
CA THR A 57 6.97 6.92 -9.21
C THR A 57 8.23 7.41 -8.49
N GLY A 58 8.85 6.56 -7.67
CA GLY A 58 10.09 6.81 -6.93
C GLY A 58 11.32 6.78 -7.83
N GLY A 59 11.40 5.85 -8.79
CA GLY A 59 12.48 5.85 -9.79
C GLY A 59 12.46 7.08 -10.71
N ALA A 60 11.33 7.79 -10.80
CA ALA A 60 11.24 9.05 -11.52
C ALA A 60 11.74 10.26 -10.73
N ALA A 61 11.99 10.11 -9.42
CA ALA A 61 12.50 11.15 -8.53
C ALA A 61 14.03 11.12 -8.42
N GLU A 62 14.67 9.95 -8.58
CA GLU A 62 16.15 9.83 -8.50
C GLU A 62 16.88 10.41 -9.72
N GLY A 63 16.20 10.58 -10.86
CA GLY A 63 16.83 11.07 -12.09
C GLY A 63 16.84 12.59 -12.26
N HIS A 64 16.09 13.37 -11.49
CA HIS A 64 16.04 14.83 -11.64
C HIS A 64 16.05 15.46 -10.25
N GLY A 65 17.20 16.07 -9.92
CA GLY A 65 17.51 16.65 -8.62
C GLY A 65 16.35 17.41 -8.00
N ALA A 66 16.28 17.30 -6.68
CA ALA A 66 15.34 17.94 -5.78
C ALA A 66 15.04 19.40 -6.17
N ALA A 67 14.02 19.58 -6.98
CA ALA A 67 13.29 20.82 -7.11
C ALA A 67 11.85 20.49 -6.71
N VAL A 68 11.28 21.33 -5.86
CA VAL A 68 9.84 21.34 -5.55
C VAL A 68 9.05 21.05 -6.84
N PRO A 69 8.00 20.21 -6.87
CA PRO A 69 7.35 19.87 -8.13
C PRO A 69 6.62 21.09 -8.72
N HIS A 70 7.31 21.87 -9.56
CA HIS A 70 6.76 23.05 -10.24
C HIS A 70 5.85 22.65 -11.41
N SER A 71 5.91 21.39 -11.86
CA SER A 71 5.03 20.86 -12.90
C SER A 71 3.80 20.17 -12.31
N ARG A 72 2.63 20.37 -12.95
CA ARG A 72 1.37 19.65 -12.64
C ARG A 72 1.57 18.12 -12.59
N ARG A 73 2.49 17.61 -13.40
CA ARG A 73 2.84 16.18 -13.47
C ARG A 73 3.65 15.72 -12.26
N GLY A 74 4.64 16.49 -11.82
CA GLY A 74 5.39 16.21 -10.59
C GLY A 74 4.49 16.22 -9.36
N ARG A 75 3.55 17.18 -9.27
CA ARG A 75 2.52 17.19 -8.20
C ARG A 75 1.65 15.95 -8.22
N ARG A 76 1.20 15.49 -9.41
CA ARG A 76 0.44 14.24 -9.55
C ARG A 76 1.23 13.01 -9.10
N ARG A 77 2.52 12.91 -9.45
CA ARG A 77 3.38 11.80 -9.01
C ARG A 77 3.58 11.80 -7.49
N ALA A 78 3.83 12.97 -6.90
CA ALA A 78 3.98 13.11 -5.45
C ALA A 78 2.70 12.70 -4.69
N LEU A 79 1.53 13.09 -5.19
CA LEU A 79 0.24 12.66 -4.62
C LEU A 79 0.01 11.15 -4.76
N ALA A 80 0.36 10.56 -5.91
CA ALA A 80 0.26 9.12 -6.13
C ALA A 80 1.18 8.33 -5.17
N ALA A 81 2.42 8.78 -5.00
CA ALA A 81 3.36 8.17 -4.05
C ALA A 81 2.86 8.27 -2.60
N ARG A 82 2.31 9.43 -2.21
CA ARG A 82 1.74 9.64 -0.87
C ARG A 82 0.48 8.78 -0.63
N GLY A 83 -0.37 8.61 -1.64
CA GLY A 83 -1.52 7.72 -1.59
C GLY A 83 -1.12 6.25 -1.45
N ALA A 84 -0.11 5.80 -2.20
CA ALA A 84 0.44 4.45 -2.09
C ALA A 84 1.00 4.17 -0.69
N ALA A 85 1.76 5.11 -0.11
CA ALA A 85 2.28 5.00 1.25
C ALA A 85 1.16 4.86 2.30
N TRP A 86 0.07 5.63 2.16
CA TRP A 86 -1.09 5.52 3.05
C TRP A 86 -1.79 4.15 2.94
N ILE A 87 -1.93 3.62 1.72
CA ILE A 87 -2.52 2.30 1.49
C ILE A 87 -1.68 1.21 2.17
N ILE A 88 -0.37 1.24 2.00
CA ILE A 88 0.56 0.25 2.61
C ILE A 88 0.44 0.30 4.14
N ALA A 89 0.48 1.49 4.74
CA ALA A 89 0.33 1.65 6.19
C ALA A 89 -1.04 1.16 6.70
N ARG A 90 -2.11 1.34 5.91
CA ARG A 90 -3.45 0.86 6.25
C ARG A 90 -3.58 -0.66 6.12
N ALA A 91 -2.97 -1.27 5.11
CA ALA A 91 -2.96 -2.72 4.93
C ALA A 91 -2.26 -3.42 6.11
N GLY A 92 -1.10 -2.91 6.54
CA GLY A 92 -0.39 -3.43 7.73
C GLY A 92 -1.23 -3.39 9.01
N ARG A 93 -2.07 -2.37 9.19
CA ARG A 93 -2.98 -2.28 10.35
C ARG A 93 -4.12 -3.31 10.31
N GLN A 94 -4.55 -3.75 9.13
CA GLN A 94 -5.63 -4.74 8.99
C GLN A 94 -5.12 -6.18 8.88
N ALA A 95 -3.84 -6.37 8.54
CA ALA A 95 -3.12 -7.63 8.66
C ALA A 95 -2.76 -8.00 10.11
N SER A 96 -3.09 -7.14 11.08
CA SER A 96 -3.07 -7.45 12.51
C SER A 96 -4.48 -7.76 13.03
N PRO A 97 -5.17 -8.83 12.58
CA PRO A 97 -6.27 -9.37 13.35
C PRO A 97 -5.65 -9.90 14.65
N GLY A 98 -6.21 -9.46 15.78
CA GLY A 98 -5.65 -9.64 17.11
C GLY A 98 -5.04 -11.01 17.36
N ASP A 99 -3.85 -10.99 17.94
CA ASP A 99 -3.20 -12.14 18.53
C ASP A 99 -4.13 -12.72 19.62
N PRO A 100 -4.73 -13.92 19.41
CA PRO A 100 -5.55 -14.55 20.44
C PRO A 100 -4.69 -15.18 21.56
N ALA A 101 -3.35 -15.18 21.44
CA ALA A 101 -2.46 -15.79 22.42
C ALA A 101 -2.28 -14.97 23.71
N ALA A 102 -2.76 -13.72 23.75
CA ALA A 102 -2.70 -12.88 24.96
C ALA A 102 -3.82 -13.14 25.98
N ARG A 103 -4.69 -14.15 25.76
CA ARG A 103 -5.67 -14.65 26.75
C ARG A 103 -5.37 -16.10 27.10
N GLY A 104 -4.20 -16.33 27.69
CA GLY A 104 -3.75 -17.66 28.10
C GLY A 104 -2.78 -17.63 29.26
N HIS A 105 -3.20 -17.10 30.42
CA HIS A 105 -2.58 -17.32 31.74
C HIS A 105 -3.36 -16.48 32.76
N GLY A 106 -3.87 -16.94 33.88
CA GLY A 106 -4.01 -18.24 34.50
C GLY A 106 -4.83 -17.99 35.76
N GLY A 107 -5.74 -18.91 36.11
CA GLY A 107 -6.30 -18.91 37.46
C GLY A 107 -5.17 -19.05 38.49
N PRO A 108 -5.37 -18.53 39.70
CA PRO A 108 -5.68 -19.51 40.74
C PRO A 108 -7.01 -19.23 41.45
N ASP A 109 -7.79 -20.29 41.53
CA ASP A 109 -8.79 -20.52 42.56
C ASP A 109 -8.19 -20.25 43.95
N HIS A 110 -8.70 -19.22 44.62
CA HIS A 110 -8.65 -19.13 46.07
C HIS A 110 -10.07 -18.94 46.57
N GLY A 111 -10.69 -20.08 46.91
CA GLY A 111 -11.94 -20.11 47.65
C GLY A 111 -11.79 -19.44 49.03
N PRO A 112 -12.87 -18.87 49.58
CA PRO A 112 -12.82 -18.18 50.87
C PRO A 112 -12.61 -19.18 52.02
N PRO A 113 -11.91 -18.79 53.11
CA PRO A 113 -11.75 -19.65 54.26
C PRO A 113 -13.08 -19.82 55.01
N PRO A 114 -13.39 -21.03 55.54
CA PRO A 114 -14.47 -21.19 56.48
C PRO A 114 -14.13 -20.54 57.84
N ARG A 115 -15.20 -20.18 58.55
CA ARG A 115 -15.21 -19.51 59.86
C ARG A 115 -14.61 -20.34 60.99
#